data_AF-A0A3M1CYZ1-F1
#
_entry.id   AF-A0A3M1CYZ1-F1
#
_cell.length_a   1.000
_cell.length_b   1.000
_cell.length_c   1.000
_cell.angle_alpha   90.00
_cell.angle_beta   90.00
_cell.angle_gamma   90.00
#
_symmetry.space_group_name_H-M   'P 1'
#
loop_
_entity.id
_entity.type
_entity.pdbx_description
1 polymer ?
#
loop_
_entity_poly.entity_id
_entity_poly.type
_entity_poly.pdbx_seq_one_letter_code
_entity_poly.pdbx_strand_id
1 'polypeptide(L)'
;MVRLSSLSIAPLFLLAACGLGLEPLTPDELDAGPDSDLGDPVTVSLTGRTYAADIAGITVLEPEGLGPLMQETVKGTLLFHVTADRGDQVDLVLTLGDDQGRQDPCTKVYALPSADWTGNPALAIEDGTTRIDIAERPVDLSSLSMVALVRDDGQEWTNTHIRTLVDTRDLQGGSLPEGTDVCGLVAELGGECMVCDDGEPVCAVLELAMDMVEVDTGFDLDAGHC
;
A
#
# COMPACT_ATOMS: atom_id res chain seq x y z
N MET A 1 46.82 3.21 55.59
CA MET A 1 46.88 2.85 54.15
C MET A 1 45.48 3.03 53.58
N VAL A 2 45.27 4.09 52.82
CA VAL A 2 44.02 4.38 52.11
C VAL A 2 44.43 4.55 50.66
N ARG A 3 43.93 3.69 49.76
CA ARG A 3 43.93 3.97 48.32
C ARG A 3 42.58 3.60 47.73
N LEU A 4 42.08 4.59 47.01
CA LEU A 4 40.79 4.78 46.41
C LEU A 4 40.68 4.07 45.05
N SER A 5 39.44 3.66 44.75
CA SER A 5 38.76 3.74 43.46
C SER A 5 39.22 2.90 42.27
N SER A 6 38.35 1.99 41.85
CA SER A 6 38.02 1.84 40.43
C SER A 6 36.50 1.82 40.28
N LEU A 7 35.94 2.95 39.83
CA LEU A 7 34.58 3.01 39.28
C LEU A 7 34.59 2.19 37.98
N SER A 8 33.75 1.15 37.93
CA SER A 8 33.41 0.48 36.68
C SER A 8 32.30 1.29 36.01
N ILE A 9 32.64 1.97 34.92
CA ILE A 9 31.72 2.70 34.05
C ILE A 9 30.86 1.66 33.34
N ALA A 10 29.56 1.66 33.62
CA ALA A 10 28.59 0.94 32.81
C ALA A 10 28.54 1.62 31.42
N PRO A 11 28.62 0.88 30.31
CA PRO A 11 28.31 1.45 29.01
C PRO A 11 26.80 1.72 28.97
N LEU A 12 26.45 3.00 29.06
CA LEU A 12 25.15 3.51 28.67
C LEU A 12 25.03 3.26 27.15
N PHE A 13 24.54 2.08 26.75
CA PHE A 13 24.03 1.88 25.40
C PHE A 13 22.72 2.67 25.31
N LEU A 14 22.86 3.94 24.94
CA LEU A 14 21.78 4.71 24.36
C LEU A 14 21.54 4.09 22.98
N LEU A 15 20.73 3.03 22.91
CA LEU A 15 20.00 2.70 21.71
C LEU A 15 19.10 3.91 21.46
N ALA A 16 19.62 4.85 20.66
CA ALA A 16 18.75 5.73 19.92
C ALA A 16 17.82 4.78 19.15
N ALA A 17 16.56 4.73 19.55
CA ALA A 17 15.51 4.32 18.65
C ALA A 17 15.62 5.28 17.46
N CYS A 18 16.41 4.91 16.45
CA CYS A 18 16.21 5.38 15.11
C CYS A 18 14.80 4.90 14.78
N GLY A 19 13.81 5.75 15.09
CA GLY A 19 12.50 5.66 14.51
C GLY A 19 12.70 5.88 13.02
N LEU A 20 13.06 4.81 12.32
CA LEU A 20 12.82 4.65 10.89
C LEU A 20 11.32 4.43 10.72
N GLY A 21 10.51 5.30 11.32
CA GLY A 21 9.12 5.40 10.96
C GLY A 21 9.13 5.84 9.51
N LEU A 22 8.50 5.06 8.64
CA LEU A 22 8.24 5.49 7.29
C LEU A 22 7.54 6.85 7.39
N GLU A 23 8.14 7.89 6.83
CA GLU A 23 7.45 9.16 6.68
C GLU A 23 6.26 8.89 5.75
N PRO A 24 5.02 9.18 6.18
CA PRO A 24 3.85 8.96 5.35
C PRO A 24 3.98 9.79 4.09
N LEU A 25 3.57 9.24 2.94
CA LEU A 25 3.53 10.00 1.70
C LEU A 25 2.56 11.15 1.88
N THR A 26 3.07 12.37 1.81
CA THR A 26 2.22 13.56 1.86
C THR A 26 1.78 13.95 0.45
N PRO A 27 0.61 14.57 0.27
CA PRO A 27 0.21 15.12 -1.02
C PRO A 27 1.23 16.10 -1.63
N ASP A 28 2.03 16.76 -0.78
CA ASP A 28 3.10 17.68 -1.19
C ASP A 28 4.32 16.97 -1.82
N GLU A 29 4.43 15.63 -1.69
CA GLU A 29 5.53 14.81 -2.24
C GLU A 29 5.18 14.15 -3.58
N LEU A 30 3.90 14.09 -3.96
CA LEU A 30 3.55 13.93 -5.37
C LEU A 30 4.29 15.05 -6.11
N ASP A 31 5.00 14.75 -7.21
CA ASP A 31 5.91 15.66 -7.95
C ASP A 31 5.16 16.85 -8.58
N ALA A 32 4.62 17.64 -7.68
CA ALA A 32 3.73 18.74 -7.82
C ALA A 32 4.66 19.88 -7.42
N GLY A 33 5.48 20.33 -8.38
CA GLY A 33 6.43 21.42 -8.14
C GLY A 33 5.75 22.63 -7.49
N PRO A 34 6.49 23.66 -7.03
CA PRO A 34 5.94 24.77 -6.24
C PRO A 34 4.80 25.61 -6.89
N ASP A 35 4.43 25.30 -8.14
CA ASP A 35 3.34 25.90 -8.92
C ASP A 35 2.34 24.85 -9.48
N SER A 36 2.36 23.61 -8.98
CA SER A 36 1.47 22.55 -9.46
C SER A 36 0.05 22.78 -8.96
N ASP A 37 -0.76 23.26 -9.87
CA ASP A 37 -2.19 23.07 -9.80
C ASP A 37 -2.48 21.57 -9.64
N LEU A 38 -2.95 21.14 -8.46
CA LEU A 38 -3.40 19.75 -8.22
C LEU A 38 -4.60 19.38 -9.09
N GLY A 39 -5.15 20.36 -9.81
CA GLY A 39 -6.34 20.25 -10.65
C GLY A 39 -7.50 21.02 -10.03
N ASP A 40 -8.55 21.19 -10.84
CA ASP A 40 -9.81 21.74 -10.37
C ASP A 40 -10.44 20.78 -9.34
N PRO A 41 -11.10 21.30 -8.27
CA PRO A 41 -11.80 20.45 -7.31
C PRO A 41 -12.86 19.57 -7.97
N VAL A 42 -12.93 18.31 -7.54
CA VAL A 42 -13.97 17.37 -7.95
C VAL A 42 -15.30 17.82 -7.38
N THR A 43 -16.30 17.98 -8.26
CA THR A 43 -17.66 18.42 -7.88
C THR A 43 -18.71 17.33 -8.05
N VAL A 44 -18.34 16.21 -8.66
CA VAL A 44 -19.19 15.03 -8.83
C VAL A 44 -19.11 14.13 -7.60
N SER A 45 -20.17 13.37 -7.32
CA SER A 45 -20.10 12.32 -6.28
C SER A 45 -19.22 11.17 -6.74
N LEU A 46 -18.37 10.68 -5.84
CA LEU A 46 -17.56 9.49 -6.06
C LEU A 46 -18.29 8.20 -5.64
N THR A 47 -19.37 8.29 -4.85
CA THR A 47 -20.08 7.12 -4.32
C THR A 47 -20.57 6.18 -5.42
N GLY A 48 -20.23 4.89 -5.30
CA GLY A 48 -20.61 3.83 -6.24
C GLY A 48 -19.71 3.70 -7.46
N ARG A 49 -18.69 4.56 -7.61
CA ARG A 49 -17.72 4.46 -8.70
C ARG A 49 -16.68 3.39 -8.41
N THR A 50 -16.22 2.73 -9.46
CA THR A 50 -15.18 1.72 -9.41
C THR A 50 -14.03 2.14 -10.31
N TYR A 51 -12.81 2.07 -9.81
CA TYR A 51 -11.60 2.43 -10.53
C TYR A 51 -10.74 1.18 -10.71
N ALA A 52 -10.24 1.01 -11.93
CA ALA A 52 -9.45 -0.12 -12.35
C ALA A 52 -7.98 0.29 -12.56
N ALA A 53 -7.07 -0.46 -11.96
CA ALA A 53 -5.64 -0.44 -12.25
C ALA A 53 -5.23 -1.76 -12.90
N ASP A 54 -4.74 -1.74 -14.14
CA ASP A 54 -4.17 -2.94 -14.76
C ASP A 54 -2.86 -3.28 -14.04
N ILE A 55 -2.75 -4.51 -13.51
CA ILE A 55 -1.56 -4.97 -12.79
C ILE A 55 -0.33 -4.95 -13.70
N ALA A 56 -0.50 -5.16 -15.01
CA ALA A 56 0.59 -5.04 -15.97
C ALA A 56 1.09 -3.60 -16.14
N GLY A 57 0.28 -2.60 -15.79
CA GLY A 57 0.62 -1.17 -15.82
C GLY A 57 1.20 -0.64 -14.50
N ILE A 58 1.23 -1.43 -13.44
CA ILE A 58 1.77 -1.00 -12.14
C ILE A 58 3.30 -0.92 -12.23
N THR A 59 3.84 0.21 -11.77
CA THR A 59 5.27 0.41 -11.55
C THR A 59 5.61 0.08 -10.11
N VAL A 60 6.50 -0.88 -9.88
CA VAL A 60 7.02 -1.17 -8.54
C VAL A 60 8.23 -0.27 -8.30
N LEU A 61 8.12 0.60 -7.30
CA LEU A 61 9.17 1.54 -6.89
C LEU A 61 10.10 0.90 -5.85
N GLU A 62 9.54 0.12 -4.92
CA GLU A 62 10.32 -0.59 -3.91
C GLU A 62 9.71 -1.98 -3.60
N PRO A 63 10.51 -3.07 -3.59
CA PRO A 63 11.85 -3.16 -4.17
C PRO A 63 11.79 -3.17 -5.70
N GLU A 64 12.62 -2.36 -6.37
CA GLU A 64 12.59 -2.19 -7.85
C GLU A 64 12.64 -3.54 -8.60
N GLY A 65 13.41 -4.51 -8.10
CA GLY A 65 13.56 -5.82 -8.72
C GLY A 65 12.30 -6.69 -8.69
N LEU A 66 11.29 -6.36 -7.86
CA LEU A 66 10.04 -7.11 -7.75
C LEU A 66 9.08 -6.84 -8.93
N GLY A 67 9.22 -5.70 -9.62
CA GLY A 67 8.34 -5.33 -10.73
C GLY A 67 8.15 -6.42 -11.78
N PRO A 68 9.22 -6.92 -12.42
CA PRO A 68 9.12 -8.00 -13.39
C PRO A 68 8.48 -9.28 -12.83
N LEU A 69 8.81 -9.66 -11.59
CA LEU A 69 8.28 -10.87 -10.95
C LEU A 69 6.77 -10.74 -10.68
N MET A 70 6.33 -9.57 -10.23
CA MET A 70 4.92 -9.27 -9.98
C MET A 70 4.11 -9.35 -11.28
N GLN A 71 4.62 -8.76 -12.36
CA GLN A 71 3.95 -8.77 -13.68
C GLN A 71 3.89 -10.17 -14.30
N GLU A 72 4.87 -11.05 -14.05
CA GLU A 72 4.85 -12.43 -14.52
C GLU A 72 3.88 -13.32 -13.71
N THR A 73 3.76 -13.05 -12.41
CA THR A 73 3.04 -13.92 -11.46
C THR A 73 1.58 -13.52 -11.29
N VAL A 74 1.31 -12.22 -11.22
CA VAL A 74 -0.01 -11.67 -10.92
C VAL A 74 -0.62 -11.11 -12.19
N LYS A 75 -1.84 -11.54 -12.49
CA LYS A 75 -2.61 -11.10 -13.65
C LYS A 75 -3.97 -10.61 -13.20
N GLY A 76 -4.54 -9.70 -13.98
CA GLY A 76 -5.86 -9.13 -13.73
C GLY A 76 -5.76 -7.65 -13.42
N THR A 77 -6.81 -7.16 -12.75
CA THR A 77 -7.02 -5.74 -12.51
C THR A 77 -7.25 -5.52 -11.02
N LEU A 78 -6.61 -4.51 -10.43
CA LEU A 78 -7.00 -4.03 -9.10
C LEU A 78 -8.26 -3.17 -9.24
N LEU A 79 -9.29 -3.49 -8.47
CA LEU A 79 -10.55 -2.74 -8.47
C LEU A 79 -10.72 -2.03 -7.13
N PHE A 80 -10.74 -0.70 -7.17
CA PHE A 80 -11.02 0.16 -6.03
C PHE A 80 -12.45 0.69 -6.16
N HIS A 81 -13.32 0.34 -5.22
CA HIS A 81 -14.72 0.78 -5.23
C HIS A 81 -15.00 1.75 -4.09
N VAL A 82 -15.64 2.87 -4.42
CA VAL A 82 -16.03 3.90 -3.45
C VAL A 82 -17.38 3.55 -2.83
N THR A 83 -17.36 3.10 -1.58
CA THR A 83 -18.59 2.72 -0.86
C THR A 83 -19.32 3.90 -0.25
N ALA A 84 -18.60 4.97 0.10
CA ALA A 84 -19.17 6.20 0.62
C ALA A 84 -18.27 7.41 0.33
N ASP A 85 -18.90 8.56 0.07
CA ASP A 85 -18.27 9.88 -0.01
C ASP A 85 -19.02 10.81 0.97
N ARG A 86 -18.30 11.31 1.99
CA ARG A 86 -18.85 12.13 3.08
C ARG A 86 -18.42 13.59 3.01
N GLY A 87 -17.74 13.99 1.93
CA GLY A 87 -17.23 15.35 1.72
C GLY A 87 -15.82 15.58 2.26
N ASP A 88 -15.50 15.10 3.47
CA ASP A 88 -14.14 15.13 4.05
C ASP A 88 -13.47 13.76 4.09
N GLN A 89 -14.21 12.70 3.79
CA GLN A 89 -13.71 11.32 3.80
C GLN A 89 -14.33 10.50 2.67
N VAL A 90 -13.54 9.56 2.14
CA VAL A 90 -13.95 8.57 1.14
C VAL A 90 -13.65 7.17 1.67
N ASP A 91 -14.66 6.30 1.69
CA ASP A 91 -14.48 4.89 2.07
C ASP A 91 -14.28 4.03 0.85
N LEU A 92 -13.21 3.23 0.88
CA LEU A 92 -12.78 2.39 -0.22
C LEU A 92 -12.81 0.92 0.15
N VAL A 93 -13.14 0.10 -0.84
CA VAL A 93 -12.86 -1.34 -0.81
C VAL A 93 -12.01 -1.73 -2.01
N LEU A 94 -11.21 -2.77 -1.84
CA LEU A 94 -10.31 -3.32 -2.84
C LEU A 94 -10.69 -4.77 -3.15
N THR A 95 -10.59 -5.17 -4.41
CA THR A 95 -10.67 -6.58 -4.82
C THR A 95 -9.88 -6.81 -6.12
N LEU A 96 -9.76 -8.07 -6.55
CA LEU A 96 -9.19 -8.42 -7.85
C LEU A 96 -10.32 -8.62 -8.87
N GLY A 97 -10.10 -8.05 -10.05
CA GLY A 97 -10.91 -8.28 -11.24
C GLY A 97 -10.16 -9.09 -12.29
N ASP A 98 -10.92 -9.56 -13.28
CA ASP A 98 -10.41 -10.16 -14.49
C ASP A 98 -9.68 -9.13 -15.39
N ASP A 99 -9.18 -9.60 -16.54
CA ASP A 99 -8.51 -8.78 -17.56
C ASP A 99 -9.45 -7.80 -18.28
N GLN A 100 -10.75 -7.88 -18.01
CA GLN A 100 -11.77 -6.97 -18.53
C GLN A 100 -12.24 -5.97 -17.47
N GLY A 101 -11.60 -5.94 -16.30
CA GLY A 101 -11.94 -5.08 -15.18
C GLY A 101 -13.22 -5.50 -14.44
N ARG A 102 -13.74 -6.70 -14.69
CA ARG A 102 -14.92 -7.22 -13.97
C ARG A 102 -14.47 -7.93 -12.72
N GLN A 103 -15.15 -7.66 -11.62
CA GLN A 103 -14.88 -8.33 -10.36
C GLN A 103 -15.04 -9.85 -10.50
N ASP A 104 -14.10 -10.60 -9.93
CA ASP A 104 -14.27 -12.04 -9.75
C ASP A 104 -15.21 -12.28 -8.55
N PRO A 105 -16.41 -12.89 -8.73
CA PRO A 105 -17.34 -13.13 -7.64
C PRO A 105 -16.80 -14.08 -6.56
N CYS A 106 -15.74 -14.83 -6.87
CA CYS A 106 -15.07 -15.72 -5.94
C CYS A 106 -13.92 -15.04 -5.19
N THR A 107 -13.51 -13.85 -5.60
CA THR A 107 -12.50 -13.07 -4.88
C THR A 107 -13.17 -12.24 -3.79
N LYS A 108 -12.55 -12.26 -2.61
CA LYS A 108 -13.00 -11.48 -1.46
C LYS A 108 -12.84 -9.97 -1.68
N VAL A 109 -13.72 -9.20 -1.07
CA VAL A 109 -13.63 -7.74 -0.99
C VAL A 109 -12.96 -7.35 0.32
N TYR A 110 -11.96 -6.47 0.24
CA TYR A 110 -11.18 -6.01 1.38
C TYR A 110 -11.51 -4.55 1.66
N ALA A 111 -11.91 -4.25 2.90
CA ALA A 111 -12.07 -2.86 3.33
C ALA A 111 -10.68 -2.21 3.48
N LEU A 112 -10.54 -1.01 2.91
CA LEU A 112 -9.38 -0.16 3.17
C LEU A 112 -9.69 0.82 4.30
N PRO A 113 -8.67 1.38 4.96
CA PRO A 113 -8.84 2.56 5.79
C PRO A 113 -9.55 3.68 5.02
N SER A 114 -10.39 4.45 5.70
CA SER A 114 -11.02 5.64 5.10
C SER A 114 -9.94 6.63 4.66
N ALA A 115 -10.06 7.12 3.43
CA ALA A 115 -9.17 8.13 2.90
C ALA A 115 -9.65 9.53 3.30
N ASP A 116 -8.70 10.41 3.65
CA ASP A 116 -8.90 11.84 3.78
C ASP A 116 -9.20 12.46 2.40
N TRP A 117 -10.23 13.30 2.37
CA TRP A 117 -10.71 14.01 1.20
C TRP A 117 -10.81 15.52 1.44
N THR A 118 -10.26 16.01 2.57
CA THR A 118 -10.21 17.45 2.84
C THR A 118 -9.33 18.23 1.85
N GLY A 119 -8.39 17.54 1.19
CA GLY A 119 -7.48 18.07 0.19
C GLY A 119 -7.96 18.04 -1.26
N ASN A 120 -9.26 17.76 -1.53
CA ASN A 120 -9.86 17.68 -2.88
C ASN A 120 -9.22 18.67 -3.89
N PRO A 121 -8.62 18.19 -4.99
CA PRO A 121 -8.75 16.85 -5.58
C PRO A 121 -7.80 15.76 -5.09
N ALA A 122 -6.99 16.02 -4.06
CA ALA A 122 -6.10 15.02 -3.48
C ALA A 122 -6.84 14.09 -2.50
N LEU A 123 -6.66 12.77 -2.69
CA LEU A 123 -7.14 11.70 -1.83
C LEU A 123 -5.95 11.06 -1.12
N ALA A 124 -6.03 10.87 0.20
CA ALA A 124 -4.92 10.34 0.97
C ALA A 124 -5.34 9.33 2.05
N ILE A 125 -4.56 8.26 2.21
CA ILE A 125 -4.50 7.39 3.39
C ILE A 125 -3.08 7.58 3.94
N GLU A 126 -2.94 8.06 5.17
CA GLU A 126 -1.60 8.42 5.71
C GLU A 126 -1.00 7.32 6.60
N ASP A 127 -1.82 6.57 7.32
CA ASP A 127 -1.38 5.45 8.16
C ASP A 127 -2.55 4.54 8.50
N GLY A 128 -2.64 3.41 7.81
CA GLY A 128 -3.69 2.44 8.08
C GLY A 128 -3.21 1.00 8.01
N THR A 129 -4.11 0.09 8.36
CA THR A 129 -3.87 -1.34 8.26
C THR A 129 -5.01 -2.01 7.53
N THR A 130 -4.69 -3.01 6.72
CA THR A 130 -5.68 -3.89 6.11
C THR A 130 -5.10 -5.28 5.96
N ARG A 131 -5.96 -6.26 5.66
CA ARG A 131 -5.56 -7.66 5.46
C ARG A 131 -6.14 -8.12 4.14
N ILE A 132 -5.27 -8.51 3.22
CA ILE A 132 -5.64 -9.03 1.90
C ILE A 132 -5.24 -10.49 1.77
N ASP A 133 -5.88 -11.23 0.86
CA ASP A 133 -5.42 -12.58 0.53
C ASP A 133 -4.62 -12.56 -0.78
N ILE A 134 -3.37 -13.00 -0.72
CA ILE A 134 -2.48 -13.20 -1.87
C ILE A 134 -2.28 -14.71 -2.04
N ALA A 135 -2.72 -15.26 -3.18
CA ALA A 135 -2.70 -16.71 -3.44
C ALA A 135 -3.32 -17.52 -2.28
N GLU A 136 -4.53 -17.13 -1.87
CA GLU A 136 -5.32 -17.73 -0.77
C GLU A 136 -4.66 -17.64 0.62
N ARG A 137 -3.62 -16.80 0.77
CA ARG A 137 -2.97 -16.57 2.06
C ARG A 137 -3.22 -15.17 2.54
N PRO A 138 -3.65 -15.01 3.79
CA PRO A 138 -3.79 -13.68 4.34
C PRO A 138 -2.42 -13.04 4.55
N VAL A 139 -2.28 -11.81 4.07
CA VAL A 139 -1.13 -10.95 4.24
C VAL A 139 -1.62 -9.66 4.91
N ASP A 140 -1.01 -9.34 6.05
CA ASP A 140 -1.28 -8.07 6.72
C ASP A 140 -0.46 -6.96 6.06
N LEU A 141 -1.14 -5.89 5.66
CA LEU A 141 -0.57 -4.66 5.15
C LEU A 141 -0.57 -3.63 6.28
N SER A 142 0.60 -3.34 6.84
CA SER A 142 0.75 -2.34 7.90
C SER A 142 1.35 -1.04 7.37
N SER A 143 1.08 0.07 8.06
CA SER A 143 1.47 1.41 7.61
C SER A 143 1.11 1.66 6.14
N LEU A 144 -0.09 1.21 5.75
CA LEU A 144 -0.64 1.46 4.43
C LEU A 144 -0.84 2.95 4.28
N SER A 145 -0.10 3.52 3.34
CA SER A 145 -0.26 4.88 2.86
C SER A 145 -0.62 4.83 1.37
N MET A 146 -1.52 5.70 0.97
CA MET A 146 -1.94 5.86 -0.41
C MET A 146 -2.18 7.34 -0.69
N VAL A 147 -1.66 7.87 -1.78
CA VAL A 147 -2.00 9.21 -2.26
C VAL A 147 -2.41 9.13 -3.72
N ALA A 148 -3.40 9.91 -4.13
CA ALA A 148 -3.87 9.97 -5.51
C ALA A 148 -4.49 11.34 -5.83
N LEU A 149 -4.48 11.73 -7.11
CA LEU A 149 -5.21 12.90 -7.61
C LEU A 149 -6.41 12.45 -8.44
N VAL A 150 -7.61 12.85 -8.04
CA VAL A 150 -8.84 12.51 -8.76
C VAL A 150 -9.17 13.64 -9.73
N ARG A 151 -9.42 13.31 -11.00
CA ARG A 151 -9.84 14.32 -11.99
C ARG A 151 -11.17 14.97 -11.62
N ASP A 152 -11.36 16.20 -12.08
CA ASP A 152 -12.53 17.05 -11.81
C ASP A 152 -13.88 16.41 -12.17
N ASP A 153 -13.88 15.58 -13.21
CA ASP A 153 -15.03 14.77 -13.67
C ASP A 153 -15.22 13.45 -12.91
N GLY A 154 -14.29 13.11 -12.02
CA GLY A 154 -14.26 11.89 -11.21
C GLY A 154 -13.98 10.61 -12.00
N GLN A 155 -13.48 10.68 -13.24
CA GLN A 155 -13.32 9.50 -14.09
C GLN A 155 -11.94 8.83 -14.00
N GLU A 156 -10.92 9.53 -13.50
CA GLU A 156 -9.56 8.98 -13.44
C GLU A 156 -8.88 9.38 -12.13
N TRP A 157 -8.08 8.48 -11.58
CA TRP A 157 -7.14 8.78 -10.51
C TRP A 157 -5.74 8.70 -11.11
N THR A 158 -4.98 9.76 -10.94
CA THR A 158 -3.64 9.91 -11.51
C THR A 158 -2.62 10.08 -10.40
N ASN A 159 -1.36 9.77 -10.70
CA ASN A 159 -0.26 9.83 -9.75
C ASN A 159 -0.62 9.06 -8.46
N THR A 160 -1.20 7.86 -8.60
CA THR A 160 -1.50 7.06 -7.42
C THR A 160 -0.23 6.40 -6.93
N HIS A 161 0.17 6.70 -5.70
CA HIS A 161 1.25 6.02 -5.00
C HIS A 161 0.68 5.25 -3.82
N ILE A 162 1.05 3.98 -3.70
CA ILE A 162 0.70 3.11 -2.57
C ILE A 162 1.99 2.64 -1.93
N ARG A 163 2.13 2.84 -0.63
CA ARG A 163 3.24 2.36 0.17
C ARG A 163 2.72 1.56 1.35
N THR A 164 3.30 0.41 1.63
CA THR A 164 2.90 -0.41 2.77
C THR A 164 4.07 -1.25 3.26
N LEU A 165 4.01 -1.68 4.51
CA LEU A 165 4.84 -2.73 5.07
C LEU A 165 4.13 -4.07 4.94
N VAL A 166 4.91 -5.08 4.56
CA VAL A 166 4.48 -6.48 4.44
C VAL A 166 5.34 -7.34 5.34
N ASP A 167 4.72 -8.09 6.24
CA ASP A 167 5.41 -9.12 7.02
C ASP A 167 5.80 -10.28 6.09
N THR A 168 7.09 -10.43 5.83
CA THR A 168 7.58 -11.46 4.90
C THR A 168 7.37 -12.89 5.40
N ARG A 169 7.04 -13.08 6.69
CA ARG A 169 6.67 -14.39 7.25
C ARG A 169 5.35 -14.89 6.65
N ASP A 170 4.42 -13.98 6.33
CA ASP A 170 3.13 -14.33 5.72
C ASP A 170 3.28 -14.86 4.29
N LEU A 171 4.42 -14.57 3.64
CA LEU A 171 4.75 -15.04 2.30
C LEU A 171 5.36 -16.46 2.28
N GLN A 172 5.78 -16.99 3.44
CA GLN A 172 6.40 -18.31 3.52
C GLN A 172 5.39 -19.46 3.31
N GLY A 173 5.84 -20.50 2.61
CA GLY A 173 5.05 -21.71 2.35
C GLY A 173 3.98 -21.57 1.26
N GLY A 174 3.82 -20.38 0.68
CA GLY A 174 3.03 -20.13 -0.53
C GLY A 174 3.85 -20.39 -1.79
N SER A 175 4.06 -19.33 -2.58
CA SER A 175 4.90 -19.37 -3.79
C SER A 175 6.38 -19.59 -3.48
N LEU A 176 6.80 -19.39 -2.23
CA LEU A 176 8.17 -19.59 -1.78
C LEU A 176 8.30 -20.91 -1.00
N PRO A 177 9.34 -21.72 -1.30
CA PRO A 177 9.65 -22.92 -0.53
C PRO A 177 9.80 -22.65 0.97
N GLU A 178 9.45 -23.62 1.82
CA GLU A 178 9.72 -23.54 3.26
C GLU A 178 11.22 -23.33 3.54
N GLY A 179 11.52 -22.43 4.50
CA GLY A 179 12.90 -22.11 4.86
C GLY A 179 13.61 -21.16 3.88
N THR A 180 12.89 -20.57 2.92
CA THR A 180 13.42 -19.49 2.08
C THR A 180 13.81 -18.30 2.95
N ASP A 181 15.03 -17.80 2.78
CA ASP A 181 15.46 -16.53 3.36
C ASP A 181 14.82 -15.39 2.57
N VAL A 182 13.60 -15.02 2.95
CA VAL A 182 12.80 -14.01 2.23
C VAL A 182 13.50 -12.64 2.27
N CYS A 183 14.16 -12.31 3.37
CA CYS A 183 14.91 -11.05 3.46
C CYS A 183 16.18 -11.05 2.60
N GLY A 184 16.87 -12.19 2.49
CA GLY A 184 17.92 -12.37 1.50
C GLY A 184 17.42 -12.15 0.08
N LEU A 185 16.24 -12.69 -0.26
CA LEU A 185 15.59 -12.48 -1.56
C LEU A 185 15.21 -11.02 -1.79
N VAL A 186 14.58 -10.34 -0.81
CA VAL A 186 14.22 -8.91 -0.91
C VAL A 186 15.48 -8.07 -1.15
N ALA A 187 16.58 -8.38 -0.47
CA ALA A 187 17.87 -7.71 -0.69
C ALA A 187 18.44 -7.96 -2.10
N GLU A 188 18.30 -9.16 -2.65
CA GLU A 188 18.68 -9.45 -4.05
C GLU A 188 17.82 -8.66 -5.06
N LEU A 189 16.58 -8.34 -4.70
CA LEU A 189 15.67 -7.49 -5.49
C LEU A 189 15.89 -5.99 -5.27
N GLY A 190 16.86 -5.60 -4.44
CA GLY A 190 17.23 -4.22 -4.18
C GLY A 190 16.43 -3.54 -3.06
N GLY A 191 15.64 -4.28 -2.29
CA GLY A 191 14.99 -3.78 -1.08
C GLY A 191 15.77 -4.06 0.19
N GLU A 192 15.16 -3.72 1.32
CA GLU A 192 15.66 -4.11 2.63
C GLU A 192 14.52 -4.57 3.55
N CYS A 193 14.82 -5.59 4.37
CA CYS A 193 13.95 -5.92 5.48
C CYS A 193 14.23 -4.98 6.65
N MET A 194 13.17 -4.48 7.26
CA MET A 194 13.18 -3.65 8.45
C MET A 194 12.44 -4.33 9.62
N VAL A 195 12.52 -3.69 10.78
CA VAL A 195 11.89 -4.16 12.01
C VAL A 195 10.38 -3.95 11.93
N CYS A 196 9.63 -5.05 12.07
CA CYS A 196 8.18 -5.04 12.23
C CYS A 196 7.73 -4.50 13.60
N ASP A 197 6.43 -4.29 13.78
CA ASP A 197 5.83 -3.85 15.04
C ASP A 197 6.10 -4.78 16.24
N ASP A 198 6.35 -6.07 15.98
CA ASP A 198 6.70 -7.06 17.00
C ASP A 198 8.19 -7.07 17.37
N GLY A 199 9.01 -6.25 16.70
CA GLY A 199 10.45 -6.15 16.93
C GLY A 199 11.31 -7.07 16.05
N GLU A 200 10.72 -7.89 15.18
CA GLU A 200 11.47 -8.81 14.32
C GLU A 200 11.85 -8.15 12.97
N PRO A 201 13.08 -8.34 12.45
CA PRO A 201 13.58 -7.70 11.24
C PRO A 201 13.12 -8.44 9.96
N VAL A 202 11.81 -8.57 9.79
CA VAL A 202 11.18 -9.41 8.75
C VAL A 202 10.10 -8.69 7.95
N CYS A 203 9.98 -7.36 8.08
CA CYS A 203 9.05 -6.57 7.28
C CYS A 203 9.75 -5.98 6.07
N ALA A 204 9.11 -5.96 4.91
CA ALA A 204 9.62 -5.29 3.72
C ALA A 204 8.69 -4.17 3.29
N VAL A 205 9.26 -3.07 2.79
CA VAL A 205 8.49 -2.01 2.12
C VAL A 205 8.06 -2.51 0.75
N LEU A 206 6.78 -2.30 0.44
CA LEU A 206 6.24 -2.40 -0.90
C LEU A 206 5.74 -1.01 -1.31
N GLU A 207 6.30 -0.48 -2.38
CA GLU A 207 5.91 0.80 -2.96
C GLU A 207 5.54 0.64 -4.43
N LEU A 208 4.35 1.12 -4.79
CA LEU A 208 3.72 0.98 -6.09
C LEU A 208 3.27 2.34 -6.61
N ALA A 209 3.43 2.58 -7.91
CA ALA A 209 2.82 3.69 -8.61
C ALA A 209 1.93 3.19 -9.74
N MET A 210 0.75 3.80 -9.89
CA MET A 210 -0.23 3.44 -10.91
C MET A 210 -1.16 4.61 -11.24
N ASP A 211 -1.80 4.53 -12.39
CA ASP A 211 -2.97 5.34 -12.73
C ASP A 211 -4.19 4.43 -12.80
N MET A 212 -5.37 4.97 -12.51
CA MET A 212 -6.62 4.23 -12.51
C MET A 212 -7.69 4.95 -13.29
N VAL A 213 -8.53 4.17 -13.96
CA VAL A 213 -9.64 4.66 -14.77
C VAL A 213 -10.94 4.11 -14.25
N GLU A 214 -12.00 4.92 -14.28
CA GLU A 214 -13.34 4.49 -13.91
C GLU A 214 -13.83 3.38 -14.86
N VAL A 215 -14.44 2.35 -14.27
CA VAL A 215 -15.09 1.25 -14.97
C VAL A 215 -16.51 1.06 -14.48
N ASP A 216 -17.44 0.89 -15.42
CA ASP A 216 -18.83 0.53 -15.13
C ASP A 216 -19.03 -0.97 -15.28
N THR A 217 -18.75 -1.71 -14.20
CA THR A 217 -18.70 -3.19 -14.23
C THR A 217 -19.73 -3.85 -13.33
N GLY A 218 -20.58 -3.08 -12.63
CA GLY A 218 -21.59 -3.61 -11.71
C GLY A 218 -20.97 -4.32 -10.50
N PHE A 219 -20.15 -3.60 -9.74
CA PHE A 219 -19.44 -4.10 -8.56
C PHE A 219 -20.40 -4.69 -7.51
N ASP A 220 -20.05 -5.86 -6.98
CA ASP A 220 -20.77 -6.60 -5.95
C ASP A 220 -20.00 -6.58 -4.63
N LEU A 221 -20.57 -5.94 -3.61
CA LEU A 221 -19.97 -5.83 -2.28
C LEU A 221 -20.02 -7.15 -1.50
N ASP A 222 -20.92 -8.06 -1.87
CA ASP A 222 -21.14 -9.35 -1.19
C ASP A 222 -20.35 -10.50 -1.85
N ALA A 223 -19.39 -10.19 -2.75
CA ALA A 223 -18.53 -11.16 -3.40
C ALA A 223 -17.57 -11.88 -2.41
N GLY A 224 -17.04 -13.04 -2.82
CA GLY A 224 -16.14 -13.87 -2.01
C GLY A 224 -16.83 -15.06 -1.31
N HIS A 225 -17.95 -15.54 -1.84
CA HIS A 225 -18.71 -16.68 -1.31
C HIS A 225 -18.72 -17.91 -2.24
N CYS A 226 -17.65 -18.09 -2.99
CA CYS A 226 -17.28 -19.37 -3.59
C CYS A 226 -16.44 -20.18 -2.60
#